data_AF-A0A850SRB8-F1
#
_entry.id   AF-A0A850SRB8-F1
#
_cell.length_a   1.000
_cell.length_b   1.000
_cell.length_c   1.000
_cell.angle_alpha   90.00
_cell.angle_beta   90.00
_cell.angle_gamma   90.00
#
_symmetry.space_group_name_H-M   'P 1'
#
loop_
_entity.id
_entity.type
_entity.pdbx_description
1 polymer ?
#
loop_
_entity_poly.entity_id
_entity_poly.type
_entity_poly.pdbx_seq_one_letter_code
_entity_poly.pdbx_strand_id
1 'polypeptide(L)'
;MTPKPKQLGLMMCTALVVGNMIGSGIFLLPATLAPYGWNSIFGWLLTIVGGLLLAVVFATLARNFPRAGGPYAFTQEAFGPAAGFLVAWTYWVSIWVGNAAIATGSVSYLSVFFPSLATTTGLHAGVTVAIIWALTLVNIRGAFLAGGVQLVT
;
A
#
# COMPACT_ATOMS: atom_id res chain seq x y z
N MET A 1 16.10 31.39 7.77
CA MET A 1 14.77 30.88 7.41
C MET A 1 14.92 29.39 7.15
N THR A 2 14.35 28.54 8.00
CA THR A 2 14.34 27.09 7.74
C THR A 2 13.53 26.82 6.46
N PRO A 3 14.06 26.07 5.48
CA PRO A 3 13.31 25.76 4.27
C PRO A 3 12.03 25.03 4.68
N LYS A 4 10.87 25.56 4.26
CA LYS A 4 9.58 24.86 4.46
C LYS A 4 9.70 23.48 3.79
N PRO A 5 9.39 22.38 4.49
CA PRO A 5 9.38 21.07 3.87
C PRO A 5 8.43 21.12 2.67
N LYS A 6 8.90 20.65 1.50
CA LYS A 6 8.06 20.59 0.29
C LYS A 6 6.85 19.71 0.59
N GLN A 7 5.68 20.31 0.65
CA GLN A 7 4.43 19.59 0.82
C GLN A 7 4.09 18.87 -0.49
N LEU A 8 3.50 17.68 -0.39
CA LEU A 8 3.00 16.93 -1.54
C LEU A 8 1.79 17.66 -2.13
N GLY A 9 1.79 17.89 -3.44
CA GLY A 9 0.63 18.47 -4.15
C GLY A 9 -0.50 17.44 -4.32
N LEU A 10 -1.69 17.90 -4.70
CA LEU A 10 -2.88 17.05 -4.90
C LEU A 10 -2.59 15.85 -5.81
N MET A 11 -1.99 16.09 -6.97
CA MET A 11 -1.66 15.03 -7.94
C MET A 11 -0.71 13.98 -7.36
N MET A 12 0.28 14.40 -6.57
CA MET A 12 1.21 13.47 -5.91
C MET A 12 0.49 12.65 -4.84
N CYS A 13 -0.38 13.26 -4.05
CA CYS A 13 -1.19 12.55 -3.06
C CYS A 13 -2.14 11.54 -3.71
N THR A 14 -2.80 11.92 -4.80
CA THR A 14 -3.69 11.02 -5.56
C THR A 14 -2.90 9.86 -6.17
N ALA A 15 -1.76 10.13 -6.82
CA ALA A 15 -0.90 9.10 -7.40
C ALA A 15 -0.38 8.12 -6.34
N LEU A 16 0.00 8.62 -5.15
CA LEU A 16 0.39 7.77 -4.02
C LEU A 16 -0.73 6.86 -3.57
N VAL A 17 -1.96 7.38 -3.40
CA VAL A 17 -3.12 6.57 -3.01
C VAL A 17 -3.44 5.53 -4.07
N VAL A 18 -3.53 5.94 -5.34
CA VAL A 18 -3.85 5.02 -6.45
C VAL A 18 -2.78 3.94 -6.60
N GLY A 19 -1.49 4.31 -6.61
CA GLY A 19 -0.41 3.35 -6.71
C GLY A 19 -0.37 2.37 -5.53
N ASN A 20 -0.63 2.84 -4.30
CA ASN A 20 -0.72 1.98 -3.13
C ASN A 20 -1.94 1.04 -3.19
N MET A 21 -3.07 1.46 -3.77
CA MET A 21 -4.27 0.63 -3.91
C MET A 21 -4.16 -0.41 -5.02
N ILE A 22 -3.57 -0.05 -6.17
CA ILE A 22 -3.40 -0.98 -7.30
C ILE A 22 -2.41 -2.09 -6.90
N GLY A 23 -1.25 -1.71 -6.36
CA GLY A 23 -0.22 -2.62 -5.86
C GLY A 23 0.10 -3.79 -6.81
N SER A 24 0.47 -4.94 -6.23
CA SER A 24 0.61 -6.20 -6.98
C SER A 24 -0.72 -6.95 -7.15
N GLY A 25 -1.75 -6.58 -6.40
CA GLY A 25 -3.02 -7.31 -6.32
C GLY A 25 -3.84 -7.27 -7.61
N ILE A 26 -3.80 -6.17 -8.36
CA ILE A 26 -4.55 -6.03 -9.63
C ILE A 26 -4.16 -7.07 -10.67
N PHE A 27 -2.90 -7.53 -10.65
CA PHE A 27 -2.39 -8.48 -11.63
C PHE A 27 -2.80 -9.92 -11.29
N LEU A 28 -3.02 -10.22 -10.01
CA LEU A 28 -3.48 -11.53 -9.54
C LEU A 28 -5.01 -11.66 -9.57
N LEU A 29 -5.72 -10.54 -9.44
CA LEU A 29 -7.18 -10.48 -9.37
C LEU A 29 -7.90 -11.18 -10.55
N PRO A 30 -7.48 -11.04 -11.82
CA PRO A 30 -8.13 -11.74 -12.93
C PRO A 30 -8.06 -13.27 -12.79
N ALA A 31 -6.91 -13.80 -12.37
CA ALA A 31 -6.73 -15.24 -12.19
C ALA A 31 -7.57 -15.78 -11.02
N THR A 32 -7.68 -15.02 -9.92
CA THR A 32 -8.51 -15.42 -8.77
C THR A 32 -10.00 -15.25 -9.03
N LEU A 33 -10.39 -14.31 -9.89
CA LEU A 33 -11.78 -14.04 -10.24
C LEU A 33 -12.28 -14.85 -11.45
N ALA A 34 -11.39 -15.39 -12.28
CA ALA A 34 -11.73 -16.18 -13.47
C ALA A 34 -12.73 -17.32 -13.19
N PRO A 35 -12.63 -18.09 -12.09
CA PRO A 35 -13.60 -19.15 -11.79
C PRO A 35 -15.04 -18.65 -11.58
N TYR A 36 -15.23 -17.38 -11.22
CA TYR A 36 -16.55 -16.79 -10.98
C TYR A 36 -17.17 -16.16 -12.23
N GLY A 37 -16.39 -15.94 -13.29
CA GLY A 37 -16.85 -15.35 -14.55
C GLY A 37 -17.62 -14.04 -14.35
N TRP A 38 -18.79 -13.91 -14.98
CA TRP A 38 -19.64 -12.71 -14.92
C TRP A 38 -20.15 -12.39 -13.50
N ASN A 39 -20.23 -13.37 -12.61
CA ASN A 39 -20.68 -13.15 -11.22
C ASN A 39 -19.71 -12.24 -10.45
N SER A 40 -18.44 -12.16 -10.86
CA SER A 40 -17.44 -11.28 -10.25
C SER A 40 -17.82 -9.78 -10.33
N ILE A 41 -18.68 -9.39 -11.29
CA ILE A 41 -19.13 -8.00 -11.46
C ILE A 41 -19.94 -7.52 -10.26
N PHE A 42 -20.80 -8.36 -9.68
CA PHE A 42 -21.54 -8.02 -8.48
C PHE A 42 -20.61 -7.81 -7.28
N GLY A 43 -19.55 -8.62 -7.18
CA GLY A 43 -18.48 -8.44 -6.20
C GLY A 43 -17.79 -7.08 -6.38
N TRP A 44 -17.39 -6.74 -7.61
CA TRP A 44 -16.79 -5.44 -7.92
C TRP A 44 -17.69 -4.26 -7.60
N LEU A 45 -18.98 -4.33 -7.94
CA LEU A 45 -19.94 -3.28 -7.61
C LEU A 45 -20.03 -3.06 -6.10
N LEU A 46 -20.14 -4.14 -5.33
CA LEU A 46 -20.18 -4.05 -3.87
C LEU A 46 -18.88 -3.45 -3.31
N THR A 47 -17.73 -3.88 -3.81
CA THR A 47 -16.42 -3.35 -3.38
C THR A 47 -16.25 -1.88 -3.72
N ILE A 48 -16.69 -1.43 -4.91
CA ILE A 48 -16.64 -0.03 -5.32
C ILE A 48 -17.52 0.82 -4.40
N VAL A 49 -18.77 0.39 -4.17
CA VAL A 49 -19.70 1.13 -3.31
C VAL A 49 -19.14 1.23 -1.88
N GLY A 50 -18.69 0.11 -1.29
CA GLY A 50 -18.07 0.12 0.03
C GLY A 50 -16.82 0.99 0.11
N GLY A 51 -15.96 0.94 -0.92
CA GLY A 51 -14.77 1.77 -1.02
C GLY A 51 -15.08 3.26 -1.09
N LEU A 52 -16.10 3.66 -1.85
CA LEU A 52 -16.54 5.06 -1.94
C LEU A 52 -17.12 5.56 -0.62
N LEU A 53 -17.92 4.75 0.08
CA LEU A 53 -18.44 5.11 1.40
C LEU A 53 -17.30 5.33 2.40
N LEU A 54 -16.30 4.44 2.41
CA LEU A 54 -15.13 4.57 3.28
C LEU A 54 -14.28 5.80 2.91
N ALA A 55 -14.12 6.09 1.62
CA ALA A 55 -13.41 7.27 1.15
C ALA A 55 -14.08 8.58 1.62
N VAL A 56 -15.41 8.65 1.59
CA VAL A 56 -16.18 9.79 2.12
C VAL A 56 -15.94 9.95 3.63
N VAL A 57 -15.97 8.86 4.39
CA VAL A 57 -15.69 8.91 5.85
C VAL A 57 -14.30 9.47 6.12
N PHE A 58 -13.26 8.98 5.42
CA PHE A 58 -11.90 9.50 5.60
C PHE A 58 -11.77 10.96 5.14
N ALA A 59 -12.42 11.36 4.05
CA ALA A 59 -12.42 12.75 3.59
C ALA A 59 -13.07 13.70 4.62
N THR A 60 -14.21 13.30 5.20
CA THR A 60 -14.88 14.08 6.24
C THR A 60 -14.04 14.18 7.51
N LEU A 61 -13.45 13.07 7.97
CA LEU A 61 -12.58 13.06 9.15
C LEU A 61 -11.32 13.90 8.94
N ALA A 62 -10.66 13.77 7.79
CA ALA A 62 -9.45 14.55 7.47
C ALA A 62 -9.74 16.06 7.39
N ARG A 63 -10.93 16.45 6.93
CA ARG A 63 -11.36 17.86 6.91
C ARG A 63 -11.65 18.40 8.31
N ASN A 64 -12.30 17.62 9.17
CA ASN A 64 -12.70 18.06 10.50
C ASN A 64 -11.57 17.97 11.55
N PHE A 65 -10.61 17.07 11.35
CA PHE A 65 -9.48 16.83 12.24
C PHE A 65 -8.16 16.86 11.46
N PRO A 66 -7.65 18.05 11.06
CA PRO A 66 -6.46 18.20 10.22
C PRO A 66 -5.14 17.97 11.00
N ARG A 67 -5.12 17.03 11.95
CA ARG A 67 -3.91 16.63 12.68
C ARG A 67 -3.13 15.59 11.87
N ALA A 68 -1.80 15.70 11.90
CA ALA A 68 -0.92 14.67 11.37
C ALA A 68 -1.06 13.39 12.22
N GLY A 69 -1.55 12.30 11.63
CA GLY A 69 -1.70 11.03 12.34
C GLY A 69 -2.69 10.03 11.73
N GLY A 70 -3.52 10.46 10.76
CA GLY A 70 -4.38 9.56 9.99
C GLY A 70 -5.37 8.76 10.85
N PRO A 71 -5.68 7.49 10.49
CA PRO A 71 -6.66 6.67 11.20
C PRO A 71 -6.41 6.55 12.71
N TYR A 72 -5.14 6.44 13.11
CA TYR A 72 -4.72 6.40 14.51
C TYR A 72 -5.22 7.62 15.30
N ALA A 73 -4.98 8.83 14.78
CA ALA A 73 -5.36 10.06 15.47
C ALA A 73 -6.88 10.17 15.65
N PHE A 74 -7.66 9.75 14.65
CA PHE A 74 -9.12 9.75 14.76
C PHE A 74 -9.60 8.77 15.84
N THR A 75 -9.01 7.58 15.89
CA THR A 75 -9.38 6.55 16.88
C THR A 75 -8.96 6.91 18.30
N GLN A 76 -7.80 7.55 18.46
CA GLN A 76 -7.34 8.05 19.75
C GLN A 76 -8.25 9.16 20.28
N GLU A 77 -8.66 10.10 19.42
CA GLU A 77 -9.55 11.20 19.81
C GLU A 77 -10.94 10.66 20.22
N ALA A 78 -11.46 9.66 19.52
CA ALA A 78 -12.80 9.11 19.77
C ALA A 78 -12.85 8.13 20.95
N PHE A 79 -11.81 7.30 21.14
CA PHE A 79 -11.84 6.14 22.05
C PHE A 79 -10.70 6.12 23.07
N GLY A 80 -9.82 7.13 23.06
CA GLY A 80 -8.73 7.29 24.00
C GLY A 80 -7.42 6.59 23.61
N PRO A 81 -6.38 6.72 24.46
CA PRO A 81 -5.01 6.30 24.12
C PRO A 81 -4.83 4.81 23.83
N ALA A 82 -5.56 3.93 24.53
CA ALA A 82 -5.43 2.49 24.36
C ALA A 82 -5.93 2.02 22.99
N ALA A 83 -7.09 2.52 22.54
CA ALA A 83 -7.64 2.24 21.23
C ALA A 83 -6.75 2.80 20.12
N GLY A 84 -6.24 4.02 20.31
CA GLY A 84 -5.22 4.59 19.43
C GLY A 84 -4.02 3.65 19.31
N PHE A 85 -3.40 3.26 20.42
CA PHE A 85 -2.23 2.38 20.40
C PHE A 85 -2.46 1.10 19.61
N LEU A 86 -3.60 0.43 19.82
CA LEU A 86 -3.96 -0.79 19.08
C LEU A 86 -4.06 -0.55 17.57
N VAL A 87 -4.68 0.55 17.15
CA VAL A 87 -4.82 0.92 15.73
C VAL A 87 -3.47 1.26 15.12
N ALA A 88 -2.63 2.04 15.81
CA ALA A 88 -1.28 2.34 15.35
C ALA A 88 -0.43 1.07 15.20
N TRP A 89 -0.48 0.18 16.20
CA TRP A 89 0.29 -1.05 16.22
C TRP A 89 -0.14 -2.00 15.09
N THR A 90 -1.44 -2.25 14.97
CA THR A 90 -1.99 -3.12 13.91
C THR A 90 -1.76 -2.55 12.51
N TYR A 91 -1.90 -1.23 12.34
CA TYR A 91 -1.59 -0.55 11.09
C TYR A 91 -0.10 -0.68 10.73
N TRP A 92 0.80 -0.44 11.68
CA TRP A 92 2.24 -0.61 11.47
C TRP A 92 2.60 -2.05 11.08
N VAL A 93 2.03 -3.05 11.77
CA VAL A 93 2.20 -4.46 11.43
C VAL A 93 1.70 -4.78 10.03
N SER A 94 0.52 -4.27 9.67
CA SER A 94 -0.06 -4.50 8.34
C SER A 94 0.82 -3.96 7.20
N ILE A 95 1.51 -2.84 7.42
CA ILE A 95 2.37 -2.22 6.40
C ILE A 95 3.55 -3.13 6.07
N TRP A 96 4.33 -3.58 7.06
CA TRP A 96 5.53 -4.36 6.75
C TRP A 96 5.18 -5.79 6.30
N VAL A 97 4.07 -6.37 6.77
CA VAL A 97 3.54 -7.63 6.22
C VAL A 97 3.10 -7.45 4.76
N GLY A 98 2.40 -6.35 4.45
CA GLY A 98 1.98 -6.01 3.09
C GLY A 98 3.17 -5.84 2.15
N ASN A 99 4.24 -5.16 2.60
CA ASN A 99 5.47 -5.02 1.81
C ASN A 99 6.12 -6.38 1.49
N ALA A 100 6.11 -7.34 2.43
CA ALA A 100 6.59 -8.69 2.17
C ALA A 100 5.72 -9.42 1.13
N ALA A 101 4.40 -9.28 1.19
CA ALA A 101 3.48 -9.84 0.21
C ALA A 101 3.68 -9.24 -1.20
N ILE A 102 3.90 -7.92 -1.28
CA ILE A 102 4.19 -7.24 -2.55
C ILE A 102 5.53 -7.74 -3.12
N ALA A 103 6.59 -7.78 -2.31
CA ALA A 103 7.91 -8.23 -2.76
C ALA A 103 7.89 -9.69 -3.25
N THR A 104 7.25 -10.58 -2.50
CA THR A 104 7.11 -12.00 -2.89
C THR A 104 6.31 -12.16 -4.18
N GLY A 105 5.20 -11.43 -4.32
CA GLY A 105 4.41 -11.39 -5.56
C GLY A 105 5.23 -10.91 -6.76
N SER A 106 6.03 -9.86 -6.60
CA SER A 106 6.93 -9.36 -7.65
C SER A 106 7.96 -10.39 -8.09
N VAL A 107 8.59 -11.13 -7.16
CA VAL A 107 9.53 -12.21 -7.52
C VAL A 107 8.80 -13.38 -8.19
N SER A 108 7.57 -13.68 -7.78
CA SER A 108 6.73 -14.69 -8.43
C SER A 108 6.47 -14.32 -9.90
N TYR A 109 6.19 -13.05 -10.21
CA TYR A 109 6.09 -12.59 -11.59
C TYR A 109 7.42 -12.69 -12.35
N LEU A 110 8.54 -12.33 -11.72
CA LEU A 110 9.86 -12.43 -12.34
C LEU A 110 10.23 -13.89 -12.66
N SER A 111 9.72 -14.86 -11.90
CA SER A 111 9.98 -16.28 -12.13
C SER A 111 9.38 -16.83 -13.42
N VAL A 112 8.39 -16.14 -14.01
CA VAL A 112 7.86 -16.44 -15.35
C VAL A 112 8.94 -16.25 -16.42
N PHE A 113 9.80 -15.23 -16.26
CA PHE A 113 10.91 -14.95 -17.19
C PHE A 113 12.19 -15.68 -16.82
N PHE A 114 12.43 -15.89 -15.53
CA PHE A 114 13.60 -16.59 -14.99
C PHE A 114 13.17 -17.79 -14.12
N PRO A 115 12.90 -18.96 -14.73
CA PRO A 115 12.38 -20.13 -14.01
C PRO A 115 13.27 -20.61 -12.85
N SER A 116 14.58 -20.31 -12.91
CA SER A 116 15.53 -20.60 -11.83
C SER A 116 15.11 -20.01 -10.49
N LEU A 117 14.39 -18.88 -10.48
CA LEU A 117 13.85 -18.27 -9.27
C LEU A 117 12.83 -19.18 -8.56
N ALA A 118 12.07 -19.99 -9.31
CA ALA A 118 11.08 -20.91 -8.74
C ALA A 118 11.68 -22.29 -8.44
N THR A 119 12.67 -22.75 -9.20
CA THR A 119 13.22 -24.10 -9.09
C THR A 119 14.37 -24.22 -8.09
N THR A 120 15.14 -23.15 -7.88
CA THR A 120 16.31 -23.19 -6.98
C THR A 120 15.91 -22.88 -5.55
N THR A 121 16.06 -23.85 -4.65
CA THR A 121 15.75 -23.72 -3.23
C THR A 121 16.47 -22.51 -2.61
N GLY A 122 15.70 -21.65 -1.95
CA GLY A 122 16.22 -20.45 -1.27
C GLY A 122 16.48 -19.24 -2.18
N LEU A 123 16.56 -19.41 -3.51
CA LEU A 123 16.81 -18.30 -4.42
C LEU A 123 15.64 -17.30 -4.44
N HIS A 124 14.40 -17.80 -4.48
CA HIS A 124 13.19 -16.95 -4.41
C HIS A 124 13.20 -16.05 -3.17
N ALA A 125 13.48 -16.64 -2.01
CA ALA A 125 13.53 -15.92 -0.73
C ALA A 125 14.70 -14.92 -0.71
N GLY A 126 15.88 -15.32 -1.19
CA GLY A 126 17.05 -14.44 -1.27
C GLY A 126 16.80 -13.19 -2.13
N VAL A 127 16.19 -13.36 -3.31
CA VAL A 127 15.84 -12.24 -4.20
C VAL A 127 14.74 -11.37 -3.60
N THR A 128 13.74 -11.97 -2.94
CA THR A 128 12.70 -11.22 -2.22
C THR A 128 13.31 -10.31 -1.15
N VAL A 129 14.19 -10.84 -0.31
CA VAL A 129 14.89 -10.08 0.74
C VAL A 129 15.77 -8.99 0.14
N ALA A 130 16.46 -9.28 -0.97
CA ALA A 130 17.28 -8.29 -1.67
C ALA A 130 16.44 -7.11 -2.20
N ILE A 131 15.26 -7.36 -2.78
CA ILE A 131 14.34 -6.32 -3.24
C ILE A 131 13.86 -5.45 -2.07
N ILE A 132 13.47 -6.05 -0.95
CA ILE A 132 13.02 -5.30 0.24
C ILE A 132 14.14 -4.38 0.74
N TRP A 133 15.37 -4.87 0.84
CA TRP A 133 16.52 -4.06 1.26
C TRP A 133 16.85 -2.96 0.27
N ALA A 134 16.79 -3.24 -1.04
CA ALA A 134 17.01 -2.23 -2.07
C ALA A 134 16.01 -1.07 -1.95
N LEU A 135 14.71 -1.39 -1.84
CA LEU A 135 13.65 -0.38 -1.67
C LEU A 135 13.77 0.36 -0.33
N THR A 136 14.17 -0.35 0.73
CA THR A 136 14.43 0.26 2.05
C THR A 136 15.59 1.26 1.97
N LEU A 137 16.68 0.93 1.28
CA LEU A 137 17.81 1.84 1.08
C LEU A 137 17.42 3.07 0.26
N VAL A 138 16.56 2.91 -0.76
CA VAL A 138 16.00 4.04 -1.51
C VAL A 138 15.16 4.93 -0.58
N ASN A 139 14.33 4.33 0.28
CA ASN A 139 13.51 5.06 1.24
C ASN A 139 14.34 5.85 2.26
N ILE A 140 15.42 5.25 2.78
CA ILE A 140 16.36 5.90 3.73
C ILE A 140 17.07 7.09 3.07
N ARG A 141 17.37 7.04 1.77
CA ARG A 141 18.03 8.14 1.04
C ARG A 141 17.13 9.36 0.79
N GLY A 142 15.82 9.24 0.95
CA GLY A 142 14.92 10.40 1.03
C GLY A 142 13.49 10.13 0.59
N ALA A 143 12.52 10.42 1.48
CA ALA A 143 11.08 10.31 1.21
C ALA A 143 10.59 11.13 -0.01
N PHE A 144 11.32 12.19 -0.39
CA PHE A 144 10.99 12.98 -1.59
C PHE A 144 11.27 12.23 -2.89
N LEU A 145 12.29 11.36 -2.93
CA LEU A 145 12.59 10.52 -4.10
C LEU A 145 11.51 9.44 -4.29
N ALA A 146 10.97 8.89 -3.20
CA ALA A 146 9.87 7.92 -3.26
C ALA A 146 8.62 8.49 -3.94
N GLY A 147 8.26 9.75 -3.65
CA GLY A 147 7.14 10.43 -4.33
C GLY A 147 7.40 10.69 -5.82
N GLY A 148 8.66 10.93 -6.21
CA GLY A 148 9.04 11.08 -7.62
C GLY A 148 9.00 9.78 -8.40
N VAL A 149 9.40 8.66 -7.80
CA VAL A 149 9.30 7.32 -8.40
C VAL A 149 7.84 6.95 -8.65
N GLN A 150 6.94 7.21 -7.70
CA GLN A 150 5.51 6.92 -7.82
C GLN A 150 4.78 7.72 -8.92
N LEU A 151 5.36 8.82 -9.42
CA LEU A 151 4.79 9.55 -10.56
C LEU A 151 5.14 8.89 -11.90
N VAL A 152 6.18 8.05 -11.92
CA VAL A 152 6.72 7.41 -13.12
C VAL A 152 6.32 5.93 -13.20
N THR A 153 6.13 5.28 -12.05
CA THR A 153 5.67 3.88 -11.91
C THR A 153 4.18 3.81 -11.64
#